data_AF-M5C2E5-F1
#
_entry.id   AF-M5C2E5-F1
#
_cell.length_a   1.000
_cell.length_b   1.000
_cell.length_c   1.000
_cell.angle_alpha   90.00
_cell.angle_beta   90.00
_cell.angle_gamma   90.00
#
_symmetry.space_group_name_H-M   'P 1'
#
loop_
_entity.id
_entity.type
_entity.pdbx_description
1 polymer ?
#
loop_
_entity_poly.entity_id
_entity_poly.type
_entity_poly.pdbx_seq_one_letter_code
_entity_poly.pdbx_strand_id
1 'polypeptide(L)'
;MDTQGWIPISTIASFNRLRKLTTDLALIRETMQMSSIVEISVDGEKARMSHGGWTQFVLPGAPGGDGDSGLSDTQVAGGMPGVEEASALGLGLGLGLVGVEQAQGEEQPE
;
A
#
# COMPACT_ATOMS: atom_id res chain seq x y z
N MET A 1 -1.26 13.88 -1.51
CA MET A 1 -0.72 13.09 -2.63
C MET A 1 0.16 12.05 -1.99
N ASP A 2 -0.16 10.78 -2.22
CA ASP A 2 0.57 9.67 -1.63
C ASP A 2 1.96 9.53 -2.29
N THR A 3 2.85 8.75 -1.68
CA THR A 3 4.16 8.37 -2.23
C THR A 3 4.06 7.67 -3.60
N GLN A 4 2.88 7.15 -3.92
CA GLN A 4 2.52 6.47 -5.17
C GLN A 4 1.86 7.43 -6.20
N GLY A 5 1.78 8.73 -5.90
CA GLY A 5 1.22 9.74 -6.80
C GLY A 5 -0.30 9.78 -6.88
N TRP A 6 -1.01 9.07 -6.00
CA TRP A 6 -2.48 9.09 -5.94
C TRP A 6 -3.01 10.32 -5.21
N ILE A 7 -4.12 10.86 -5.73
CA ILE A 7 -4.80 12.03 -5.21
C ILE A 7 -6.29 11.70 -5.06
N PRO A 8 -6.91 11.92 -3.89
CA PRO A 8 -8.34 11.67 -3.72
C PRO A 8 -9.18 12.58 -4.60
N ILE A 9 -10.20 12.03 -5.27
CA ILE A 9 -11.12 12.78 -6.13
C ILE A 9 -11.86 13.86 -5.32
N SER A 10 -12.18 13.60 -4.05
CA SER A 10 -12.75 14.59 -3.13
C SER A 10 -11.87 15.84 -2.99
N THR A 11 -10.55 15.67 -3.02
CA THR A 11 -9.61 16.81 -3.00
C THR A 11 -9.71 17.60 -4.30
N ILE A 12 -9.80 16.90 -5.43
CA ILE A 12 -9.93 17.52 -6.75
C ILE A 12 -11.26 18.29 -6.87
N ALA A 13 -12.36 17.69 -6.41
CA ALA A 13 -13.70 18.28 -6.37
C ALA A 13 -13.78 19.54 -5.50
N SER A 14 -12.90 19.69 -4.50
CA SER A 14 -12.88 20.86 -3.63
C SER A 14 -12.27 22.11 -4.29
N PHE A 15 -11.60 21.98 -5.43
CA PHE A 15 -10.98 23.13 -6.10
C PHE A 15 -12.02 24.13 -6.61
N ASN A 16 -11.85 25.41 -6.26
CA ASN A 16 -12.76 26.50 -6.63
C ASN A 16 -13.03 26.59 -8.15
N ARG A 17 -12.05 26.28 -9.00
CA ARG A 17 -12.24 26.25 -10.45
C ARG A 17 -13.12 25.09 -10.89
N LEU A 18 -12.94 23.91 -10.28
CA LEU A 18 -13.75 22.75 -10.61
C LEU A 18 -15.18 22.93 -10.10
N ARG A 19 -15.37 23.43 -8.88
CA ARG A 19 -16.71 23.74 -8.32
C ARG A 19 -17.52 24.74 -9.15
N LYS A 20 -16.85 25.64 -9.87
CA LYS A 20 -17.50 26.57 -10.81
C LYS A 20 -17.94 25.92 -12.12
N LEU A 21 -17.33 24.80 -12.49
CA LEU A 21 -17.65 24.01 -13.68
C LEU A 21 -18.68 22.92 -13.38
N THR A 22 -18.43 22.13 -12.34
CA THR A 22 -19.30 21.04 -11.90
C THR A 22 -19.13 20.78 -10.41
N THR A 23 -20.22 20.38 -9.75
CA THR A 23 -20.21 19.92 -8.34
C THR A 23 -20.54 18.44 -8.22
N ASP A 24 -20.84 17.79 -9.34
CA ASP A 24 -21.24 16.39 -9.37
C ASP A 24 -20.01 15.46 -9.44
N LEU A 25 -19.86 14.63 -8.40
CA LEU A 25 -18.73 13.71 -8.27
C LEU A 25 -18.79 12.58 -9.31
N ALA A 26 -19.98 12.11 -9.67
CA ALA A 26 -20.15 11.04 -10.64
C ALA A 26 -19.66 11.49 -12.03
N LEU A 27 -20.06 12.69 -12.47
CA LEU A 27 -19.63 13.30 -13.71
C LEU A 27 -18.13 13.56 -13.74
N ILE A 28 -17.52 14.00 -12.63
CA ILE A 28 -16.07 14.17 -12.52
C ILE A 28 -15.38 12.82 -12.75
N ARG A 29 -15.85 11.75 -12.08
CA ARG A 29 -15.29 10.40 -12.22
C ARG A 29 -15.46 9.85 -13.63
N GLU A 30 -16.61 10.03 -14.26
CA GLU A 30 -16.88 9.60 -15.64
C GLU A 30 -15.97 10.33 -16.63
N THR A 31 -15.86 11.65 -16.49
CA THR A 31 -15.01 12.48 -17.36
C THR A 31 -13.53 12.09 -17.22
N MET A 32 -13.07 11.82 -16.00
CA MET A 32 -11.71 11.35 -15.76
C MET A 32 -11.46 9.96 -16.35
N GLN A 33 -12.43 9.04 -16.27
CA GLN A 33 -12.33 7.72 -16.89
C GLN A 33 -12.25 7.78 -18.41
N MET A 34 -12.95 8.73 -19.04
CA MET A 34 -12.89 8.94 -20.49
C MET A 34 -11.59 9.63 -20.95
N SER A 35 -10.84 10.26 -20.05
CA SER A 35 -9.64 11.01 -20.38
C SER A 35 -8.39 10.13 -20.35
N SER A 36 -7.63 10.07 -21.45
CA SER A 36 -6.35 9.34 -21.48
C SER A 36 -5.24 9.96 -20.62
N ILE A 37 -5.43 11.19 -20.13
CA ILE A 37 -4.41 11.94 -19.39
C ILE A 37 -4.39 11.55 -17.90
N VAL A 38 -5.46 10.93 -17.40
CA VAL A 38 -5.64 10.62 -15.98
C VAL A 38 -6.03 9.16 -15.82
N GLU A 39 -5.41 8.47 -14.85
CA GLU A 39 -5.81 7.13 -14.43
C GLU A 39 -6.63 7.20 -13.15
N ILE A 40 -7.66 6.37 -13.08
CA ILE A 40 -8.56 6.23 -11.92
C ILE A 40 -8.21 4.92 -11.20
N SER A 41 -8.19 4.95 -9.87
CA SER A 41 -7.97 3.75 -9.04
C SER A 41 -9.14 2.78 -9.15
N VAL A 42 -8.94 1.50 -8.77
CA VAL A 42 -9.96 0.45 -8.89
C VAL A 42 -11.23 0.78 -8.10
N ASP A 43 -11.06 1.36 -6.90
CA ASP A 43 -12.17 1.82 -6.06
C ASP A 43 -12.87 3.07 -6.63
N GLY A 44 -12.19 3.79 -7.53
CA GLY A 44 -12.71 4.98 -8.19
C GLY A 44 -12.76 6.23 -7.32
N GLU A 45 -12.05 6.24 -6.20
CA GLU A 45 -12.00 7.36 -5.26
C GLU A 45 -10.71 8.19 -5.38
N LYS A 46 -9.71 7.66 -6.10
CA LYS A 46 -8.41 8.29 -6.30
C LYS A 46 -8.10 8.39 -7.80
N ALA A 47 -7.40 9.46 -8.16
CA ALA A 47 -6.92 9.72 -9.50
C ALA A 47 -5.41 10.01 -9.48
N ARG A 48 -4.72 9.66 -10.56
CA ARG A 48 -3.32 10.03 -10.81
C ARG A 48 -3.11 10.41 -12.27
N MET A 49 -2.00 11.06 -12.57
CA MET A 49 -1.66 11.43 -13.94
C MET A 49 -1.16 10.20 -14.73
N SER A 50 -1.62 10.01 -15.96
CA SER A 50 -1.17 8.92 -16.83
C SER A 50 0.30 9.07 -17.26
N HIS A 51 0.86 8.00 -17.85
CA HIS A 51 2.20 8.00 -18.47
C HIS A 51 3.37 8.31 -17.54
N GLY A 52 3.21 8.11 -16.22
CA GLY A 52 4.29 8.37 -15.27
C GLY A 52 4.58 9.87 -15.06
N GLY A 53 3.75 10.77 -15.60
CA GLY A 53 3.89 12.21 -15.40
C GLY A 53 3.81 12.62 -13.93
N TRP A 54 3.23 11.78 -13.06
CA TRP A 54 3.16 12.01 -11.63
C TRP A 54 4.50 11.91 -10.89
N THR A 55 5.47 11.17 -11.44
CA THR A 55 6.76 10.86 -10.76
C THR A 55 7.60 12.09 -10.47
N GLN A 56 7.53 13.12 -11.32
CA GLN A 56 8.22 14.39 -11.12
C GLN A 56 7.68 15.22 -9.93
N PHE A 57 6.45 14.92 -9.50
CA PHE A 57 5.77 15.63 -8.41
C PHE A 57 5.88 14.88 -7.08
N VAL A 58 6.48 13.69 -7.06
CA VAL A 58 6.77 12.93 -5.84
C VAL A 58 8.18 13.26 -5.38
N LEU A 59 8.33 13.68 -4.12
CA LEU A 59 9.65 13.91 -3.55
C LEU A 59 10.36 12.56 -3.32
N PRO A 60 11.58 12.37 -3.86
CA PRO A 60 12.36 11.16 -3.57
C PRO A 60 12.73 11.15 -2.08
N GLY A 61 12.27 10.13 -1.35
CA GLY A 61 12.62 9.92 0.07
C GLY A 61 11.65 10.50 1.09
N ALA A 62 10.43 10.92 0.70
CA ALA A 62 9.40 11.27 1.68
C ALA A 62 8.92 9.98 2.40
N PRO A 63 9.12 9.84 3.73
CA PRO A 63 8.48 8.77 4.48
C PRO A 63 6.97 8.90 4.30
N GLY A 64 6.31 7.78 4.02
CA GLY A 64 4.86 7.71 3.83
C GLY A 64 4.16 8.50 4.92
N GLY A 65 3.41 9.52 4.53
CA GLY A 65 2.53 10.26 5.44
C GLY A 65 1.31 9.43 5.75
N ASP A 66 1.52 8.26 6.35
CA ASP A 66 0.48 7.44 6.95
C ASP A 66 0.07 8.17 8.23
N GLY A 67 -1.06 8.88 8.18
CA GLY A 67 -1.59 9.69 9.28
C GLY A 67 -2.10 8.89 10.48
N ASP A 68 -1.29 8.00 11.03
CA ASP A 68 -1.50 7.34 12.32
C ASP A 68 -0.52 7.91 13.35
N SER A 69 -0.84 9.09 13.87
CA SER A 69 -0.25 9.57 15.11
C SER A 69 -0.89 8.85 16.29
N GLY A 70 -0.58 7.56 16.44
CA GLY A 70 -0.76 6.79 17.66
C GLY A 70 0.34 7.11 18.67
N LEU A 71 0.35 8.35 19.17
CA LEU A 71 1.12 8.74 20.35
C LEU A 71 0.58 7.95 21.55
N SER A 72 1.19 6.80 21.85
CA SER A 72 1.07 6.22 23.19
C SER A 72 2.25 6.71 24.02
N ASP A 73 1.94 7.71 24.84
CA ASP A 73 2.78 8.28 25.87
C ASP A 73 3.18 7.19 26.89
N THR A 74 4.49 7.07 27.09
CA THR A 74 5.23 6.75 28.32
C THR A 74 4.47 6.09 29.49
N GLN A 75 4.95 4.92 29.95
CA GLN A 75 5.11 4.75 31.41
C GLN A 75 6.30 3.87 31.81
N VAL A 76 7.16 4.52 32.58
CA VAL A 76 8.34 4.03 33.30
C VAL A 76 7.98 3.08 34.45
N ALA A 77 8.69 1.96 34.55
CA ALA A 77 9.03 1.24 35.78
C ALA A 77 10.19 0.29 35.42
N GLY A 78 11.43 0.47 35.86
CA GLY A 78 11.82 0.46 37.26
C GLY A 78 11.98 -0.99 37.73
N GLY A 79 13.10 -1.64 37.42
CA GLY A 79 13.39 -3.02 37.86
C GLY A 79 14.76 -3.51 37.42
N MET A 80 15.66 -3.62 38.40
CA MET A 80 17.10 -3.90 38.34
C MET A 80 17.44 -5.39 38.05
N PRO A 81 18.74 -5.73 37.85
CA PRO A 81 19.23 -6.91 37.13
C PRO A 81 19.59 -8.10 38.03
N GLY A 82 19.82 -9.26 37.41
CA GLY A 82 20.28 -10.50 38.04
C GLY A 82 19.44 -11.68 37.53
N VAL A 83 19.94 -12.85 37.19
CA VAL A 83 21.21 -13.53 37.45
C VAL A 83 21.34 -14.67 36.41
N GLU A 84 22.51 -15.30 36.36
CA GLU A 84 22.84 -16.66 35.85
C GLU A 84 21.67 -17.59 35.43
N GLU A 85 21.79 -18.46 34.43
CA GLU A 85 22.54 -19.72 34.55
C GLU A 85 22.59 -20.43 33.18
N ALA A 86 23.63 -21.22 32.98
CA ALA A 86 23.86 -21.97 31.77
C ALA A 86 23.10 -23.32 31.80
N SER A 87 23.25 -24.05 30.70
CA SER A 87 23.19 -25.52 30.64
C SER A 87 21.83 -26.23 30.42
N ALA A 88 21.86 -27.00 29.33
CA ALA A 88 21.52 -28.44 29.27
C ALA A 88 20.22 -28.86 28.55
N LEU A 89 20.44 -29.34 27.32
CA LEU A 89 20.05 -30.65 26.76
C LEU A 89 18.60 -31.14 26.90
N GLY A 90 17.96 -31.34 25.74
CA GLY A 90 16.85 -32.30 25.54
C GLY A 90 16.58 -32.44 24.03
N LEU A 91 17.21 -33.40 23.35
CA LEU A 91 16.59 -34.65 22.86
C LEU A 91 15.25 -34.37 22.16
N GLY A 92 15.15 -34.37 20.82
CA GLY A 92 15.26 -35.56 19.98
C GLY A 92 13.86 -36.00 19.52
N LEU A 93 13.78 -36.68 18.36
CA LEU A 93 12.60 -37.20 17.65
C LEU A 93 11.96 -36.16 16.69
N GLY A 94 11.98 -36.26 15.37
CA GLY A 94 12.19 -37.39 14.47
C GLY A 94 10.90 -37.73 13.71
N LEU A 95 11.00 -37.86 12.37
CA LEU A 95 10.04 -38.43 11.40
C LEU A 95 8.94 -37.48 10.88
N GLY A 96 8.65 -37.32 9.57
CA GLY A 96 9.10 -37.96 8.32
C GLY A 96 8.90 -36.96 7.14
N LEU A 97 9.66 -37.03 6.03
CA LEU A 97 9.47 -37.91 4.85
C LEU A 97 7.99 -38.03 4.42
N VAL A 98 7.55 -37.88 3.17
CA VAL A 98 8.11 -37.51 1.85
C VAL A 98 6.90 -37.41 0.89
N GLY A 99 7.03 -36.68 -0.22
CA GLY A 99 6.15 -36.78 -1.41
C GLY A 99 6.16 -35.45 -2.17
N VAL A 100 6.99 -35.21 -3.19
CA VAL A 100 7.00 -35.81 -4.55
C VAL A 100 5.59 -36.00 -5.08
N GLU A 101 5.18 -35.12 -5.99
CA GLU A 101 4.97 -35.52 -7.38
C GLU A 101 4.93 -34.26 -8.29
N GLN A 102 5.87 -34.24 -9.23
CA GLN A 102 5.93 -33.33 -10.36
C GLN A 102 5.03 -33.90 -11.46
N ALA A 103 4.06 -33.13 -11.95
CA ALA A 103 3.33 -33.44 -13.17
C ALA A 103 3.44 -32.24 -14.11
N GLN A 104 4.42 -32.31 -15.00
CA GLN A 104 4.61 -31.39 -16.11
C GLN A 104 3.86 -31.98 -17.31
N GLY A 105 2.68 -31.42 -17.60
CA GLY A 105 1.83 -31.80 -18.73
C GLY A 105 2.13 -30.95 -19.97
N GLU A 106 2.74 -31.61 -20.95
CA GLU A 106 2.60 -31.48 -22.42
C GLU A 106 2.06 -30.17 -23.05
N GLU A 107 3.00 -29.44 -23.67
CA GLU A 107 2.91 -28.76 -24.99
C GLU A 107 2.82 -29.85 -26.10
N GLN A 108 2.14 -29.77 -27.26
CA GLN A 108 1.54 -28.75 -28.12
C GLN A 108 0.45 -29.40 -29.03
N PRO A 109 -0.50 -28.64 -29.60
CA PRO A 109 -1.41 -29.06 -30.68
C PRO A 109 -0.80 -28.94 -32.10
N GLU A 110 -1.45 -29.64 -33.05
CA GLU A 110 -1.17 -29.89 -34.49
C GLU A 110 -0.59 -28.76 -35.35
#